data_AF-A0A0C1Y0A9-F1
#
_entry.id   AF-A0A0C1Y0A9-F1
#
_cell.length_a   1.000
_cell.length_b   1.000
_cell.length_c   1.000
_cell.angle_alpha   90.00
_cell.angle_beta   90.00
_cell.angle_gamma   90.00
#
_symmetry.space_group_name_H-M   'P 1'
#
loop_
_entity.id
_entity.type
_entity.pdbx_description
1 polymer ?
#
loop_
_entity_poly.entity_id
_entity_poly.type
_entity_poly.pdbx_seq_one_letter_code
_entity_poly.pdbx_strand_id
1 'polypeptide(L)'
;MKKSELIKLAQQGHPQAIALLLNHSLQSQNIQATVGEHAGTLHIVLESQPPPAQATYSKAVHQGLQKLAIAAIDKAHIYGRTTGHREFAWKTVVSLRENTVIDQSQFTLSPSRFTSPEPSPNKLSTPPRRPPQQPQFRWQFWISWLLLSLGSSAIAFTVVGIFSRYLKPHDTLTQRAMAALTLCIVGSIGLLIQSRPPHRHP
;
A
#
# COMPACT_ATOMS: atom_id res chain seq x y z
N MET A 1 -4.55 -25.65 18.69
CA MET A 1 -3.56 -24.85 19.45
C MET A 1 -4.30 -23.90 20.39
N LYS A 2 -3.87 -23.78 21.65
CA LYS A 2 -4.54 -22.89 22.62
C LYS A 2 -4.03 -21.45 22.45
N LYS A 3 -4.88 -20.44 22.69
CA LYS A 3 -4.51 -19.02 22.51
C LYS A 3 -3.32 -18.59 23.37
N SER A 4 -3.22 -19.08 24.60
CA SER A 4 -2.10 -18.78 25.51
C SER A 4 -0.77 -19.33 25.02
N GLU A 5 -0.78 -20.52 24.42
CA GLU A 5 0.38 -21.13 23.77
C GLU A 5 0.83 -20.31 22.55
N LEU A 6 -0.13 -19.83 21.75
CA LEU A 6 0.14 -18.98 20.59
C LEU A 6 0.84 -17.68 20.98
N ILE A 7 0.40 -17.04 22.05
CA ILE A 7 1.03 -15.81 22.56
C ILE A 7 2.46 -16.08 23.02
N LYS A 8 2.71 -17.19 23.73
CA LYS A 8 4.06 -17.57 24.17
C LYS A 8 5.00 -17.82 22.98
N LEU A 9 4.55 -18.54 21.96
CA LEU A 9 5.36 -18.76 20.75
C LEU A 9 5.65 -17.44 20.02
N ALA A 10 4.66 -16.56 19.93
CA ALA A 10 4.84 -15.26 19.29
C ALA A 10 5.83 -14.36 20.07
N GLN A 11 5.79 -14.38 21.41
CA GLN A 11 6.75 -13.73 22.30
C GLN A 11 8.19 -14.25 22.13
N GLN A 12 8.35 -15.52 21.82
CA GLN A 12 9.64 -16.14 21.52
C GLN A 12 10.16 -15.78 20.12
N GLY A 13 9.38 -15.05 19.31
CA GLY A 13 9.77 -14.63 17.97
C GLY A 13 9.35 -15.60 16.86
N HIS A 14 8.52 -16.62 17.14
CA HIS A 14 8.10 -17.58 16.12
C HIS A 14 7.27 -16.88 15.01
N PRO A 15 7.76 -16.85 13.75
CA PRO A 15 7.13 -16.08 12.67
C PRO A 15 5.68 -16.47 12.41
N GLN A 16 5.39 -17.78 12.40
CA GLN A 16 4.05 -18.31 12.16
C GLN A 16 3.06 -17.84 13.24
N ALA A 17 3.48 -17.83 14.51
CA ALA A 17 2.63 -17.41 15.61
C ALA A 17 2.35 -15.90 15.56
N ILE A 18 3.36 -15.10 15.22
CA ILE A 18 3.22 -13.65 15.01
C ILE A 18 2.27 -13.37 13.84
N ALA A 19 2.44 -14.08 12.71
CA ALA A 19 1.57 -13.94 11.54
C ALA A 19 0.11 -14.23 11.88
N LEU A 20 -0.17 -15.29 12.63
CA LEU A 20 -1.53 -15.64 13.05
C LEU A 20 -2.15 -14.55 13.93
N LEU A 21 -1.40 -13.99 14.89
CA LEU A 21 -1.88 -12.91 15.74
C LEU A 21 -2.12 -11.61 14.96
N LEU A 22 -1.22 -11.25 14.03
CA LEU A 22 -1.38 -10.08 13.17
C LEU A 22 -2.60 -10.23 12.25
N ASN A 23 -2.75 -11.38 11.59
CA ASN A 23 -3.90 -11.65 10.73
C ASN A 23 -5.21 -11.59 11.50
N HIS A 24 -5.27 -12.14 12.72
CA HIS A 24 -6.45 -12.02 13.56
C HIS A 24 -6.79 -10.55 13.88
N SER A 25 -5.78 -9.69 14.11
CA SER A 25 -6.00 -8.27 14.37
C SER A 25 -6.38 -7.46 13.12
N LEU A 26 -5.91 -7.88 11.95
CA LEU A 26 -6.08 -7.17 10.67
C LEU A 26 -7.23 -7.74 9.82
N GLN A 27 -7.88 -8.81 10.28
CA GLN A 27 -8.95 -9.50 9.55
C GLN A 27 -10.11 -8.56 9.19
N SER A 28 -10.48 -7.64 10.09
CA SER A 28 -11.55 -6.66 9.84
C SER A 28 -11.24 -5.66 8.72
N GLN A 29 -9.97 -5.54 8.34
CA GLN A 29 -9.47 -4.59 7.34
C GLN A 29 -9.14 -5.26 6.01
N ASN A 30 -9.41 -6.57 5.87
CA ASN A 30 -9.07 -7.38 4.69
C ASN A 30 -7.58 -7.29 4.30
N ILE A 31 -6.70 -7.22 5.30
CA ILE A 31 -5.24 -7.22 5.10
C ILE A 31 -4.70 -8.57 5.52
N GLN A 32 -3.89 -9.16 4.65
CA GLN A 32 -3.16 -10.38 4.93
C GLN A 32 -1.72 -10.04 5.33
N ALA A 33 -1.28 -10.57 6.46
CA ALA A 33 0.08 -10.45 6.96
C ALA A 33 0.82 -11.79 6.83
N THR A 34 1.97 -11.75 6.19
CA THR A 34 2.92 -12.87 6.14
C THR A 34 4.18 -12.47 6.91
N VAL A 35 4.69 -13.36 7.75
CA VAL A 35 5.86 -13.09 8.58
C VAL A 35 6.93 -14.16 8.35
N GLY A 36 8.15 -13.71 8.09
CA GLY A 36 9.35 -14.53 8.07
C GLY A 36 10.39 -13.97 9.02
N GLU A 37 11.36 -14.80 9.39
CA GLU A 37 12.56 -14.38 10.09
C GLU A 37 13.76 -14.68 9.19
N HIS A 38 14.67 -13.71 9.10
CA HIS A 38 15.90 -13.86 8.33
C HIS A 38 17.01 -13.09 9.03
N ALA A 39 18.10 -13.79 9.36
CA ALA A 39 19.28 -13.24 10.01
C ALA A 39 18.97 -12.45 11.30
N GLY A 40 18.11 -13.00 12.17
CA GLY A 40 17.73 -12.40 13.45
C GLY A 40 16.80 -11.19 13.30
N THR A 41 16.15 -11.03 12.15
CA THR A 41 15.29 -9.90 11.84
C THR A 41 13.94 -10.36 11.32
N LEU A 42 12.85 -9.77 11.81
CA LEU A 42 11.51 -10.09 11.32
C LEU A 42 11.23 -9.35 10.01
N HIS A 43 10.70 -10.07 9.03
CA HIS A 43 10.20 -9.52 7.77
C HIS A 43 8.70 -9.76 7.71
N ILE A 44 7.93 -8.68 7.67
CA ILE A 44 6.47 -8.68 7.72
C ILE A 44 5.94 -8.05 6.44
N VAL A 45 5.23 -8.83 5.63
CA VAL A 45 4.60 -8.35 4.40
C VAL A 45 3.11 -8.20 4.63
N LEU A 46 2.59 -7.01 4.38
CA LEU A 46 1.17 -6.70 4.41
C LEU A 46 0.64 -6.59 2.98
N GLU A 47 -0.40 -7.36 2.68
CA GLU A 47 -1.02 -7.45 1.37
C GLU A 47 -2.49 -7.08 1.44
N SER A 48 -2.92 -6.20 0.55
CA SER A 48 -4.33 -5.85 0.32
C SER A 48 -4.52 -5.29 -1.08
N GLN A 49 -5.77 -5.06 -1.50
CA GLN A 49 -6.07 -4.40 -2.76
C GLN A 49 -7.11 -3.29 -2.51
N PRO A 50 -6.74 -1.99 -2.55
CA PRO A 50 -5.42 -1.39 -2.87
C PRO A 50 -4.33 -1.66 -1.82
N PRO A 51 -3.04 -1.33 -2.07
CA PRO A 51 -1.97 -1.56 -1.10
C PRO A 51 -2.25 -0.81 0.22
N PRO A 52 -1.83 -1.36 1.37
CA PRO A 52 -2.18 -0.80 2.67
C PRO A 52 -1.53 0.57 2.87
N ALA A 53 -2.23 1.52 3.50
CA ALA A 53 -1.69 2.84 3.83
C ALA A 53 -0.49 2.75 4.79
N GLN A 54 0.69 3.18 4.33
CA GLN A 54 1.95 3.03 5.07
C GLN A 54 1.87 3.54 6.50
N ALA A 55 1.49 4.82 6.69
CA ALA A 55 1.55 5.48 8.00
C ALA A 55 0.64 4.81 9.04
N THR A 56 -0.52 4.31 8.60
CA THR A 56 -1.50 3.67 9.49
C THR A 56 -1.05 2.26 9.88
N TYR A 57 -0.69 1.45 8.88
CA TYR A 57 -0.46 0.02 9.12
C TYR A 57 0.94 -0.30 9.62
N SER A 58 1.98 0.45 9.21
CA SER A 58 3.32 0.25 9.77
C SER A 58 3.34 0.59 11.27
N LYS A 59 2.64 1.67 11.67
CA LYS A 59 2.49 2.07 13.07
C LYS A 59 1.66 1.05 13.86
N ALA A 60 0.53 0.60 13.32
CA ALA A 60 -0.32 -0.39 14.00
C ALA A 60 0.43 -1.72 14.22
N VAL A 61 1.16 -2.20 13.22
CA VAL A 61 1.98 -3.42 13.34
C VAL A 61 3.12 -3.20 14.33
N HIS A 62 3.83 -2.07 14.27
CA HIS A 62 4.89 -1.76 15.22
C HIS A 62 4.39 -1.76 16.67
N GLN A 63 3.26 -1.10 16.94
CA GLN A 63 2.61 -1.12 18.25
C GLN A 63 2.18 -2.53 18.67
N GLY A 64 1.68 -3.34 17.74
CA GLY A 64 1.34 -4.74 17.99
C GLY A 64 2.55 -5.57 18.41
N LEU A 65 3.68 -5.41 17.73
CA LEU A 65 4.94 -6.10 18.05
C LEU A 65 5.54 -5.63 19.37
N GLN A 66 5.47 -4.33 19.67
CA GLN A 66 5.90 -3.79 20.98
C GLN A 66 5.06 -4.35 22.13
N LYS A 67 3.73 -4.42 21.98
CA LYS A 67 2.83 -5.03 22.97
C LYS A 67 3.09 -6.51 23.16
N LEU A 68 3.49 -7.20 22.09
CA LEU A 68 3.86 -8.60 22.15
C LEU A 68 5.17 -8.81 22.93
N ALA A 69 6.02 -7.79 23.08
CA ALA A 69 7.27 -7.83 23.83
C ALA A 69 8.18 -9.00 23.40
N ILE A 70 8.49 -9.06 22.11
CA ILE A 70 9.32 -10.11 21.53
C ILE A 70 10.75 -9.97 22.08
N ALA A 71 11.19 -10.92 22.89
CA ALA A 71 12.49 -10.82 23.57
C ALA A 71 13.68 -11.12 22.64
N ALA A 72 13.48 -12.00 21.66
CA ALA A 72 14.53 -12.57 20.83
C ALA A 72 14.97 -11.68 19.65
N ILE A 73 14.19 -10.65 19.29
CA ILE A 73 14.37 -9.91 18.02
C ILE A 73 14.29 -8.41 18.23
N ASP A 74 15.22 -7.68 17.62
CA ASP A 74 15.41 -6.24 17.87
C ASP A 74 14.84 -5.35 16.79
N LYS A 75 14.70 -5.90 15.57
CA LYS A 75 14.35 -5.15 14.38
C LYS A 75 13.30 -5.90 13.58
N ALA A 76 12.37 -5.14 13.01
CA ALA A 76 11.42 -5.65 12.05
C ALA A 76 11.37 -4.76 10.81
N HIS A 77 11.33 -5.38 9.64
CA HIS A 77 11.02 -4.75 8.38
C HIS A 77 9.56 -5.02 8.05
N ILE A 78 8.79 -3.95 7.85
CA ILE A 78 7.39 -4.00 7.49
C ILE A 78 7.27 -3.52 6.05
N TYR A 79 6.64 -4.32 5.20
CA TYR A 79 6.43 -4.03 3.78
C TYR A 79 4.94 -3.97 3.50
N GLY A 80 4.53 -3.10 2.58
CA GLY A 80 3.18 -3.09 2.04
C GLY A 80 3.19 -3.31 0.55
N ARG A 81 2.29 -4.14 0.04
CA ARG A 81 2.10 -4.34 -1.41
C ARG A 81 0.67 -4.64 -1.77
N THR A 82 0.38 -4.52 -3.06
CA THR A 82 -0.87 -5.03 -3.62
C THR A 82 -0.82 -6.55 -3.65
N THR A 83 -1.92 -7.21 -3.28
CA THR A 83 -2.03 -8.67 -3.39
C THR A 83 -1.65 -9.16 -4.78
N GLY A 84 -0.77 -10.16 -4.85
CA GLY A 84 -0.29 -10.75 -6.11
C GLY A 84 0.81 -9.97 -6.83
N HIS A 85 1.17 -8.78 -6.37
CA HIS A 85 2.31 -8.03 -6.91
C HIS A 85 3.61 -8.47 -6.24
N ARG A 86 4.72 -8.46 -6.98
CA ARG A 86 6.05 -8.79 -6.43
C ARG A 86 6.72 -7.59 -5.76
N GLU A 87 6.47 -6.38 -6.27
CA GLU A 87 7.06 -5.15 -5.78
C GLU A 87 6.35 -4.65 -4.52
N PHE A 88 7.14 -4.12 -3.58
CA PHE A 88 6.61 -3.45 -2.41
C PHE A 88 6.29 -2.00 -2.75
N ALA A 89 5.08 -1.56 -2.43
CA ALA A 89 4.68 -0.17 -2.52
C ALA A 89 5.44 0.70 -1.51
N TRP A 90 5.81 0.13 -0.36
CA TRP A 90 6.60 0.80 0.66
C TRP A 90 7.29 -0.19 1.60
N LYS A 91 8.30 0.32 2.33
CA LYS A 91 9.06 -0.39 3.36
C LYS A 91 9.26 0.54 4.56
N THR A 92 9.07 0.01 5.76
CA THR A 92 9.35 0.68 7.02
C THR A 92 10.22 -0.22 7.88
N VAL A 93 11.25 0.33 8.54
CA VAL A 93 12.10 -0.41 9.47
C VAL A 93 11.83 0.13 10.86
N VAL A 94 11.55 -0.76 11.81
CA VAL A 94 11.25 -0.40 13.19
C VAL A 94 12.11 -1.18 14.17
N SER A 95 12.49 -0.51 15.24
CA SER A 95 13.15 -1.12 16.40
C SER A 95 12.08 -1.59 17.39
N LEU A 96 12.23 -2.81 17.91
CA LEU A 96 11.29 -3.42 18.86
C LEU A 96 11.64 -3.15 20.32
N ARG A 97 12.93 -2.89 20.61
CA ARG A 97 13.43 -2.60 21.97
C ARG A 97 13.33 -1.13 22.37
N GLU A 98 13.11 -0.23 21.41
CA GLU A 98 13.09 1.20 21.67
C GLU A 98 11.65 1.67 21.89
N ASN A 99 11.22 1.72 23.15
CA ASN A 99 9.98 2.35 23.55
C ASN A 99 10.21 3.85 23.79
N THR A 100 10.79 4.55 22.81
CA THR A 100 10.95 6.00 22.93
C THR A 100 9.67 6.65 22.42
N VAL A 101 8.84 7.10 23.37
CA VAL A 101 7.87 8.17 23.14
C VAL A 101 8.67 9.39 22.70
N ILE A 102 8.99 9.49 21.41
CA ILE A 102 9.42 10.76 20.82
C ILE A 102 8.13 11.41 20.34
N ASP A 103 7.42 11.99 21.30
CA ASP A 103 6.58 13.14 20.98
C ASP A 103 7.53 14.21 20.41
N GLN A 104 7.42 14.49 19.12
CA GLN A 104 8.17 15.54 18.44
C GLN A 104 7.67 16.95 18.84
N SER A 105 7.30 17.13 20.11
CA SER A 105 6.90 18.41 20.72
C SER A 105 7.94 18.93 21.71
N GLN A 106 9.11 18.28 21.84
CA GLN A 106 10.18 18.70 22.75
C GLN A 106 11.49 19.06 22.03
N PHE A 107 11.39 19.87 20.98
CA PHE A 107 12.42 20.87 20.69
C PHE A 107 11.86 22.25 21.06
N THR A 108 11.60 22.46 22.35
CA THR A 108 11.45 23.81 22.91
C THR A 108 12.53 23.96 23.95
N LEU A 109 13.60 24.65 23.57
CA LEU A 109 14.68 25.03 24.48
C LEU A 109 14.08 25.81 25.65
N SER A 110 14.47 25.39 26.84
CA SER A 110 14.07 25.90 28.16
C SER A 110 14.25 27.42 28.31
N PRO A 111 13.48 28.09 29.20
CA PRO A 111 13.32 29.54 29.21
C PRO A 111 14.44 30.25 29.97
N SER A 112 15.31 30.96 29.26
CA SER A 112 16.20 31.95 29.89
C SER A 112 15.40 33.20 30.23
N ARG A 113 14.99 33.27 31.50
CA ARG A 113 14.46 34.46 32.14
C ARG A 113 15.62 35.44 32.39
N PHE A 114 15.84 36.38 31.48
CA PHE A 114 16.58 37.62 31.76
C PHE A 114 15.80 38.80 31.18
N THR A 115 15.04 39.40 32.09
CA THR A 115 14.79 40.84 32.28
C THR A 115 14.90 41.77 31.06
N SER A 116 13.75 42.29 30.66
CA SER A 116 13.53 43.56 29.94
C SER A 116 14.23 44.74 30.65
N PRO A 117 14.72 45.77 29.93
CA PRO A 117 13.86 46.91 29.56
C PRO A 117 14.01 47.39 28.09
N GLU A 118 12.84 47.60 27.46
CA GLU A 118 12.51 48.30 26.20
C GLU A 118 12.97 49.80 26.20
N PRO A 119 13.03 50.64 25.11
CA PRO A 119 12.54 50.55 23.71
C PRO A 119 13.45 51.07 22.54
N SER A 120 12.96 50.82 21.30
CA SER A 120 13.05 51.67 20.06
C SER A 120 14.34 51.67 19.22
N PRO A 121 14.32 52.09 17.92
CA PRO A 121 13.39 51.81 16.81
C PRO A 121 14.14 51.38 15.51
N ASN A 122 13.42 50.83 14.52
CA ASN A 122 13.84 50.64 13.11
C ASN A 122 15.03 49.70 12.80
N LYS A 123 14.72 48.50 12.29
CA LYS A 123 15.17 48.09 10.94
C LYS A 123 14.30 46.97 10.38
N LEU A 124 13.56 47.34 9.35
CA LEU A 124 12.96 46.47 8.34
C LEU A 124 13.94 45.34 7.95
N SER A 125 13.62 44.11 8.33
CA SER A 125 14.28 42.88 7.85
C SER A 125 13.20 41.86 7.58
N THR A 126 12.92 41.71 6.29
CA THR A 126 11.96 40.83 5.66
C THR A 126 12.05 39.39 6.20
N PRO A 127 10.93 38.69 6.47
CA PRO A 127 10.97 37.26 6.78
C PRO A 127 11.50 36.48 5.57
N PRO A 128 12.32 35.43 5.74
CA PRO A 128 12.74 34.60 4.63
C PRO A 128 11.51 33.94 4.02
N ARG A 129 11.22 34.33 2.78
CA ARG A 129 10.11 33.84 1.96
C ARG A 129 10.26 32.32 1.80
N ARG A 130 9.48 31.53 2.54
CA ARG A 130 9.41 30.07 2.35
C ARG A 130 8.83 29.85 0.94
N PRO A 131 9.53 29.15 0.01
CA PRO A 131 8.94 28.85 -1.29
C PRO A 131 7.67 28.02 -1.07
N PRO A 132 6.58 28.28 -1.82
CA PRO A 132 5.36 27.52 -1.69
C PRO A 132 5.68 26.04 -1.95
N GLN A 133 5.45 25.20 -0.94
CA GLN A 133 5.49 23.75 -1.10
C GLN A 133 4.40 23.38 -2.10
N GLN A 134 4.82 23.11 -3.33
CA GLN A 134 3.93 22.60 -4.36
C GLN A 134 3.42 21.22 -3.93
N PRO A 135 2.12 20.93 -4.11
CA PRO A 135 1.63 19.57 -3.97
C PRO A 135 2.34 18.73 -5.02
N GLN A 136 3.21 17.84 -4.57
CA GLN A 136 3.87 16.82 -5.39
C GLN A 136 2.86 15.72 -5.71
N PHE A 137 1.74 16.16 -6.27
CA PHE A 137 0.71 15.36 -6.86
C PHE A 137 1.23 14.99 -8.25
N ARG A 138 1.78 13.78 -8.37
CA ARG A 138 2.35 13.24 -9.61
C ARG A 138 1.24 12.95 -10.64
N TRP A 139 0.63 14.01 -11.19
CA TRP A 139 -0.25 13.97 -12.38
C TRP A 139 0.41 13.30 -13.60
N GLN A 140 1.73 13.10 -13.57
CA GLN A 140 2.49 12.45 -14.64
C GLN A 140 2.16 10.96 -14.84
N PHE A 141 1.48 10.30 -13.90
CA PHE A 141 1.06 8.91 -14.10
C PHE A 141 -0.23 8.75 -14.91
N TRP A 142 -1.10 9.77 -15.01
CA TRP A 142 -2.33 9.65 -15.80
C TRP A 142 -2.08 9.83 -17.30
N ILE A 143 -1.10 10.64 -17.71
CA ILE A 143 -0.76 10.84 -19.14
C ILE A 143 -0.12 9.56 -19.72
N SER A 144 0.65 8.82 -18.92
CA SER A 144 1.18 7.51 -19.31
C SER A 144 0.09 6.44 -19.44
N TRP A 145 -0.96 6.50 -18.61
CA TRP A 145 -2.12 5.63 -18.74
C TRP A 145 -2.99 5.94 -19.97
N LEU A 146 -3.00 7.19 -20.46
CA LEU A 146 -3.72 7.56 -21.68
C LEU A 146 -2.98 7.12 -22.97
N LEU A 147 -1.64 7.11 -22.96
CA LEU A 147 -0.83 6.68 -24.11
C LEU A 147 -0.66 5.15 -24.20
N LEU A 148 -0.81 4.40 -23.11
CA LEU A 148 -0.73 2.93 -23.11
C LEU A 148 -2.08 2.23 -23.41
N SER A 149 -3.16 2.98 -23.63
CA SER A 149 -4.46 2.44 -24.03
C SER A 149 -4.59 2.18 -25.54
N LEU A 150 -3.68 2.69 -26.38
CA LEU A 150 -3.67 2.41 -27.83
C LEU A 150 -2.79 1.21 -28.22
N GLY A 151 -2.06 0.60 -27.29
CA GLY A 151 -1.16 -0.53 -27.56
C GLY A 151 -1.75 -1.94 -27.32
N SER A 152 -2.91 -2.06 -26.67
CA SER A 152 -3.46 -3.35 -26.22
C SER A 152 -4.53 -3.96 -27.14
N SER A 153 -4.42 -3.79 -28.45
CA SER A 153 -5.27 -4.53 -29.41
C SER A 153 -4.63 -5.84 -29.92
N ALA A 154 -3.32 -6.03 -29.71
CA ALA A 154 -2.62 -7.21 -30.24
C ALA A 154 -2.63 -8.45 -29.31
N ILE A 155 -2.95 -8.30 -28.03
CA ILE A 155 -2.85 -9.40 -27.03
C ILE A 155 -4.13 -10.25 -26.99
N ALA A 156 -5.27 -9.72 -27.43
CA ALA A 156 -6.52 -10.49 -27.49
C ALA A 156 -6.48 -11.63 -28.54
N PHE A 157 -5.68 -11.49 -29.60
CA PHE A 157 -5.61 -12.50 -30.67
C PHE A 157 -4.75 -13.73 -30.31
N THR A 158 -3.80 -13.63 -29.37
CA THR A 158 -2.95 -14.77 -29.01
C THR A 158 -3.65 -15.73 -28.05
N VAL A 159 -4.50 -15.24 -27.14
CA VAL A 159 -5.23 -16.09 -26.17
C VAL A 159 -6.29 -16.94 -26.88
N VAL A 160 -7.00 -16.41 -27.88
CA VAL A 160 -8.00 -17.17 -28.65
C VAL A 160 -7.35 -18.25 -29.55
N GLY A 161 -6.18 -17.95 -30.13
CA GLY A 161 -5.44 -18.90 -30.97
C GLY A 161 -4.84 -20.07 -30.18
N ILE A 162 -4.35 -19.82 -28.96
CA ILE A 162 -3.81 -20.87 -28.09
C ILE A 162 -4.93 -21.74 -27.51
N PHE A 163 -6.08 -21.15 -27.14
CA PHE A 163 -7.22 -21.90 -26.61
C PHE A 163 -7.88 -22.81 -27.67
N SER A 164 -7.83 -22.41 -28.95
CA SER A 164 -8.33 -23.23 -30.07
C SER A 164 -7.50 -24.50 -30.32
N ARG A 165 -6.24 -24.57 -29.85
CA ARG A 165 -5.41 -25.79 -29.96
C ARG A 165 -5.63 -26.80 -28.82
N TYR A 166 -6.32 -26.42 -27.74
CA TYR A 166 -6.53 -27.28 -26.57
C TYR A 166 -7.92 -27.93 -26.52
N LEU A 167 -8.88 -27.46 -27.32
CA LEU A 167 -10.22 -28.02 -27.36
C LEU A 167 -10.32 -29.06 -28.48
N LYS A 168 -10.25 -30.33 -28.08
CA LYS A 168 -10.53 -31.49 -28.94
C LYS A 168 -11.98 -31.41 -29.45
N PRO A 169 -12.24 -31.63 -30.75
CA PRO A 169 -13.51 -31.27 -31.37
C PRO A 169 -14.56 -32.34 -31.09
N HIS A 170 -15.50 -32.11 -30.17
CA HIS A 170 -16.69 -32.95 -30.11
C HIS A 170 -18.01 -32.31 -29.65
N ASP A 171 -18.07 -30.99 -29.41
CA ASP A 171 -19.34 -30.34 -29.03
C ASP A 171 -19.60 -29.05 -29.82
N THR A 172 -20.46 -29.18 -30.84
CA THR A 172 -20.94 -28.08 -31.69
C THR A 172 -21.81 -27.07 -30.93
N LEU A 173 -22.29 -27.43 -29.73
CA LEU A 173 -23.09 -26.57 -28.86
C LEU A 173 -22.24 -25.45 -28.24
N THR A 174 -21.00 -25.77 -27.85
CA THR A 174 -20.07 -24.84 -27.19
C THR A 174 -19.60 -23.75 -28.15
N GLN A 175 -19.47 -24.08 -29.44
CA GLN A 175 -19.04 -23.14 -30.47
C GLN A 175 -20.10 -22.07 -30.78
N ARG A 176 -21.39 -22.44 -30.73
CA ARG A 176 -22.50 -21.47 -30.92
C ARG A 176 -22.65 -20.53 -29.72
N ALA A 177 -22.48 -21.06 -28.50
CA ALA A 177 -22.54 -20.26 -27.28
C ALA A 177 -21.41 -19.22 -27.21
N MET A 178 -20.19 -19.59 -27.60
CA MET A 178 -19.04 -18.68 -27.58
C MET A 178 -19.13 -17.57 -28.65
N ALA A 179 -19.67 -17.88 -29.83
CA ALA A 179 -19.88 -16.88 -30.88
C ALA A 179 -20.89 -15.78 -30.44
N ALA A 180 -21.97 -16.19 -29.76
CA ALA A 180 -22.95 -15.24 -29.21
C ALA A 180 -22.34 -14.33 -28.13
N LEU A 181 -21.55 -14.90 -27.21
CA LEU A 181 -20.84 -14.15 -26.16
C LEU A 181 -19.87 -13.12 -26.74
N THR A 182 -19.17 -13.48 -27.82
CA THR A 182 -18.21 -12.58 -28.48
C THR A 182 -18.93 -11.40 -29.14
N LEU A 183 -20.09 -11.64 -29.77
CA LEU A 183 -20.89 -10.57 -30.38
C LEU A 183 -21.50 -9.62 -29.33
N CYS A 184 -21.92 -10.12 -28.16
CA CYS A 184 -22.44 -9.28 -27.08
C CYS A 184 -21.38 -8.30 -26.54
N ILE A 185 -20.14 -8.76 -26.36
CA ILE A 185 -19.06 -7.92 -25.81
C ILE A 185 -18.70 -6.78 -26.78
N VAL A 186 -18.65 -7.04 -28.09
CA VAL A 186 -18.36 -6.00 -29.10
C VAL A 186 -19.50 -4.98 -29.20
N GLY A 187 -20.76 -5.41 -29.06
CA GLY A 187 -21.93 -4.53 -29.07
C GLY A 187 -21.98 -3.55 -27.89
N SER A 188 -21.60 -4.00 -26.68
CA SER A 188 -21.62 -3.15 -25.49
C SER A 188 -20.57 -2.04 -25.52
N ILE A 189 -19.43 -2.26 -26.17
CA ILE A 189 -18.38 -1.25 -26.31
C ILE A 189 -18.79 -0.17 -27.32
N GLY A 190 -19.53 -0.54 -28.38
CA GLY A 190 -20.06 0.42 -29.37
C GLY A 190 -21.04 1.43 -28.78
N LEU A 191 -21.89 1.00 -27.82
CA LEU A 191 -22.88 1.89 -27.21
C LEU A 191 -22.28 2.92 -26.24
N LEU A 192 -21.13 2.62 -25.62
CA LEU A 192 -20.50 3.51 -24.63
C LEU A 192 -19.73 4.69 -25.26
N ILE A 193 -19.44 4.62 -26.56
CA ILE A 193 -18.73 5.69 -27.29
C ILE A 193 -19.69 6.81 -27.72
N GLN A 194 -20.99 6.51 -27.87
CA GLN A 194 -21.98 7.48 -28.32
C GLN A 194 -22.44 8.45 -27.21
N SER A 195 -22.21 8.13 -25.94
CA SER A 195 -22.73 8.87 -24.78
C SER A 195 -21.80 9.97 -24.22
N ARG A 196 -20.80 10.45 -24.98
CA ARG A 196 -20.02 11.63 -24.58
C ARG A 196 -20.78 12.92 -24.94
N PRO A 197 -21.15 13.77 -23.96
CA PRO A 197 -21.84 15.03 -24.25
C PRO A 197 -20.89 16.05 -24.93
N PRO A 198 -21.41 16.93 -25.80
CA PRO A 198 -20.60 17.93 -26.47
C PRO A 198 -20.09 18.98 -25.48
N HIS A 199 -18.77 19.19 -25.46
CA HIS A 199 -18.13 20.29 -24.75
C HIS A 199 -18.60 21.63 -25.34
N ARG A 200 -19.41 22.39 -24.59
CA ARG A 200 -19.57 23.84 -24.81
C ARG A 200 -18.31 24.52 -24.31
N HIS A 201 -17.62 25.24 -25.20
CA HIS A 201 -16.63 26.25 -24.80
C HIS A 201 -17.32 27.62 -24.69
N PRO A 202 -16.88 28.47 -23.74
CA PRO A 202 -17.32 29.86 -23.61
C PRO A 202 -16.79 30.77 -24.72
#